data_AF-A0A0U1CUG4-F1
#
_entry.id   AF-A0A0U1CUG4-F1
#
_cell.length_a   1.000
_cell.length_b   1.000
_cell.length_c   1.000
_cell.angle_alpha   90.00
_cell.angle_beta   90.00
_cell.angle_gamma   90.00
#
_symmetry.space_group_name_H-M   'P 1'
#
loop_
_entity.id
_entity.type
_entity.pdbx_description
1 polymer ?
#
loop_
_entity_poly.entity_id
_entity_poly.type
_entity_poly.pdbx_seq_one_letter_code
_entity_poly.pdbx_strand_id
1 'polypeptide(L)'
;MLDAVSCNVGWRLAAGLAAVALVLAPAAAADPECSSCVQGKEAIDDQVLRRHVQLTANDDLHQYCESLLRNVLKSGRVARVDSPPDFVASCEDEGRVLIAGQ
;
A
#
# COMPACT_ATOMS: atom_id res chain seq x y z
N MET A 1 0.50 8.24 36.53
CA MET A 1 1.42 7.49 35.64
C MET A 1 1.18 8.05 34.25
N LEU A 2 1.84 9.16 33.93
CA LEU A 2 3.13 9.25 33.18
C LEU A 2 2.87 8.91 31.70
N ASP A 3 3.00 9.76 30.69
CA ASP A 3 3.38 11.17 30.58
C ASP A 3 2.84 11.71 29.25
N ALA A 4 2.62 13.02 29.20
CA ALA A 4 2.23 13.75 28.01
C ALA A 4 3.37 13.80 26.97
N VAL A 5 3.06 13.49 25.72
CA VAL A 5 3.72 14.16 24.59
C VAL A 5 2.69 15.03 23.90
N SER A 6 2.71 16.28 24.34
CA SER A 6 2.18 17.43 23.66
C SER A 6 3.01 17.67 22.39
N CYS A 7 2.40 17.53 21.22
CA CYS A 7 2.88 18.22 20.03
C CYS A 7 1.85 19.29 19.68
N ASN A 8 2.24 20.51 20.02
CA ASN A 8 1.55 21.77 19.85
C ASN A 8 1.26 22.01 18.35
N VAL A 9 0.14 21.52 17.84
CA VAL A 9 -0.34 21.85 16.49
C VAL A 9 -1.12 23.15 16.58
N GLY A 10 -0.56 24.16 15.92
CA GLY A 10 -1.06 25.52 15.86
C GLY A 10 -2.55 25.59 15.55
N TRP A 11 -3.25 26.27 16.45
CA TRP A 11 -4.67 26.54 16.41
C TRP A 11 -4.99 27.58 15.33
N ARG A 12 -5.59 27.20 14.20
CA ARG A 12 -6.29 28.15 13.31
C ARG A 12 -7.49 27.52 12.58
N LEU A 13 -8.68 27.97 13.02
CA LEU A 13 -9.89 28.30 12.24
C LEU A 13 -10.86 27.18 11.80
N ALA A 14 -11.89 27.01 12.64
CA ALA A 14 -13.32 27.24 12.38
C ALA A 14 -14.03 26.75 11.09
N ALA A 15 -15.11 26.00 11.37
CA ALA A 15 -16.46 26.06 10.79
C ALA A 15 -16.76 25.37 9.43
N GLY A 16 -17.81 24.54 9.45
CA GLY A 16 -18.69 24.38 8.29
C GLY A 16 -19.28 22.98 8.03
N LEU A 17 -20.58 22.84 8.35
CA LEU A 17 -21.62 22.06 7.65
C LEU A 17 -21.65 20.52 7.75
N ALA A 18 -22.86 20.04 8.05
CA ALA A 18 -23.28 18.65 8.11
C ALA A 18 -23.50 18.04 6.72
N ALA A 19 -23.12 16.77 6.54
CA ALA A 19 -23.69 15.86 5.55
C ALA A 19 -23.50 14.40 6.00
N VAL A 20 -24.60 13.65 6.04
CA VAL A 20 -24.62 12.19 6.21
C VAL A 20 -24.29 11.53 4.87
N ALA A 21 -23.26 10.68 4.80
CA ALA A 21 -23.15 9.64 3.76
C ALA A 21 -22.08 8.59 4.11
N LEU A 22 -22.57 7.36 4.28
CA LEU A 22 -22.00 6.06 3.87
C LEU A 22 -20.52 5.74 4.12
N VAL A 23 -20.34 4.68 4.90
CA VAL A 23 -19.29 3.65 4.85
C VAL A 23 -18.41 3.76 3.60
N LEU A 24 -17.32 4.50 3.75
CA LEU A 24 -16.10 4.24 3.02
C LEU A 24 -15.15 3.74 4.09
N ALA A 25 -14.95 2.42 4.15
CA ALA A 25 -13.70 1.91 4.67
C ALA A 25 -12.62 2.74 3.96
N PRO A 26 -11.69 3.39 4.68
CA PRO A 26 -10.63 4.11 4.00
C PRO A 26 -10.02 3.09 3.05
N ALA A 27 -10.11 3.35 1.74
CA ALA A 27 -9.09 2.84 0.84
C ALA A 27 -7.82 3.28 1.55
N ALA A 28 -7.09 2.32 2.12
CA ALA A 28 -5.94 2.58 2.95
C ALA A 28 -5.00 3.38 2.05
N ALA A 29 -5.12 4.71 2.15
CA ALA A 29 -4.28 5.63 1.43
C ALA A 29 -2.93 5.30 2.03
N ALA A 30 -2.10 4.62 1.23
CA ALA A 30 -0.76 4.24 1.62
C ALA A 30 -0.19 5.45 2.36
N ASP A 31 0.13 5.25 3.64
CA ASP A 31 0.71 6.29 4.47
C ASP A 31 1.83 6.91 3.63
N PRO A 32 1.82 8.22 3.32
CA PRO A 32 2.78 8.80 2.38
C PRO A 32 4.23 8.63 2.83
N GLU A 33 4.45 8.20 4.07
CA GLU A 33 5.75 7.86 4.65
C GLU A 33 6.07 6.35 4.64
N CYS A 34 5.16 5.50 4.15
CA CYS A 34 5.33 4.05 4.13
C CYS A 34 6.23 3.59 2.97
N SER A 35 7.53 3.51 3.24
CA SER A 35 8.55 2.98 2.32
C SER A 35 8.18 1.61 1.75
N SER A 36 7.66 0.72 2.60
CA SER A 36 7.30 -0.66 2.22
C SER A 36 6.07 -0.70 1.32
N CYS A 37 5.15 0.26 1.48
CA CYS A 37 3.98 0.40 0.63
C CYS A 37 4.40 0.78 -0.79
N VAL A 38 5.28 1.79 -0.93
CA VAL A 38 5.82 2.20 -2.25
C VAL A 38 6.53 1.03 -2.92
N GLN A 39 7.38 0.31 -2.18
CA GLN A 39 8.09 -0.86 -2.71
C GLN A 39 7.15 -1.97 -3.19
N GLY A 40 6.03 -2.21 -2.48
CA GLY A 40 5.02 -3.20 -2.87
C GLY A 40 4.35 -2.85 -4.19
N LYS A 41 3.90 -1.60 -4.35
CA LYS A 41 3.29 -1.10 -5.60
C LYS A 41 4.28 -1.18 -6.77
N GLU A 42 5.50 -0.64 -6.59
CA GLU A 42 6.53 -0.66 -7.64
C GLU A 42 6.92 -2.09 -8.04
N ALA A 43 6.92 -3.04 -7.09
CA ALA A 43 7.27 -4.42 -7.38
C ALA A 43 6.26 -5.07 -8.33
N ILE A 44 4.96 -4.89 -8.12
CA ILE A 44 3.92 -5.47 -8.97
C ILE A 44 3.78 -4.73 -10.30
N ASP A 45 3.92 -3.40 -10.30
CA ASP A 45 4.02 -2.59 -11.52
C ASP A 45 5.17 -3.07 -12.42
N ASP A 46 6.33 -3.39 -11.84
CA ASP A 46 7.45 -3.95 -12.59
C ASP A 46 7.08 -5.29 -13.25
N GLN A 47 6.30 -6.15 -12.58
CA GLN A 47 5.89 -7.42 -13.17
C GLN A 47 4.89 -7.21 -14.30
N VAL A 48 3.85 -6.41 -14.08
CA VAL A 48 2.74 -6.27 -15.03
C VAL A 48 3.12 -5.33 -16.17
N LEU A 49 3.61 -4.13 -15.86
CA LEU A 49 3.84 -3.07 -16.85
C LEU A 49 5.17 -3.25 -17.58
N ARG A 50 6.22 -3.73 -16.90
CA ARG A 50 7.56 -3.87 -17.50
C ARG A 50 7.90 -5.29 -17.94
N ARG A 51 7.42 -6.32 -17.24
CA ARG A 51 7.67 -7.73 -17.59
C ARG A 51 6.47 -8.40 -18.25
N HIS A 52 5.36 -7.68 -18.43
CA HIS A 52 4.16 -8.16 -19.12
C HIS A 52 3.56 -9.44 -18.51
N VAL A 53 3.70 -9.61 -17.19
CA VAL A 53 2.96 -10.63 -16.45
C VAL A 53 1.48 -10.27 -16.50
N GLN A 54 0.65 -11.18 -17.00
CA GLN A 54 -0.80 -11.03 -16.99
C GLN A 54 -1.34 -11.51 -15.65
N LEU A 55 -1.98 -10.62 -14.91
CA LEU A 55 -2.73 -10.94 -13.70
C LEU A 55 -4.23 -10.94 -14.03
N THR A 56 -4.94 -11.90 -13.45
CA THR A 56 -6.38 -12.11 -13.64
C THR A 56 -7.10 -12.12 -12.31
N ALA A 57 -8.42 -11.92 -12.34
CA ALA A 57 -9.26 -11.97 -11.14
C ALA A 57 -9.29 -13.34 -10.44
N ASN A 58 -8.80 -14.41 -11.08
CA ASN A 58 -8.71 -15.75 -10.50
C ASN A 58 -7.37 -16.02 -9.81
N ASP A 59 -6.39 -15.12 -9.94
CA ASP A 59 -5.10 -15.29 -9.30
C ASP A 59 -5.18 -14.99 -7.80
N ASP A 60 -4.49 -15.80 -7.00
CA ASP A 60 -4.28 -15.51 -5.58
C ASP A 60 -3.22 -14.40 -5.45
N LEU A 61 -3.69 -13.15 -5.44
CA LEU A 61 -2.83 -11.97 -5.31
C LEU A 61 -2.02 -11.98 -4.01
N HIS A 62 -2.57 -12.50 -2.92
CA HIS A 62 -1.85 -12.58 -1.65
C HIS A 62 -0.64 -13.50 -1.77
N GLN A 63 -0.86 -14.72 -2.27
CA GLN A 63 0.22 -15.69 -2.50
C GLN A 63 1.24 -15.16 -3.52
N TYR A 64 0.78 -14.46 -4.55
CA TYR A 64 1.65 -13.85 -5.55
C TYR A 64 2.54 -12.75 -4.95
N CYS A 65 1.96 -11.82 -4.19
CA CYS A 65 2.69 -10.72 -3.56
C CYS A 65 3.68 -11.21 -2.49
N GLU A 66 3.34 -12.26 -1.74
CA GLU A 66 4.26 -12.98 -0.86
C GLU A 66 5.46 -13.57 -1.62
N SER A 67 5.21 -14.18 -2.78
CA SER A 67 6.28 -14.70 -3.65
C SER A 67 7.15 -13.57 -4.21
N LEU A 68 6.53 -12.46 -4.60
CA LEU A 68 7.22 -11.30 -5.13
C LEU A 68 8.11 -10.65 -4.08
N LEU A 69 7.64 -10.51 -2.83
CA LEU A 69 8.45 -10.04 -1.70
C LEU A 69 9.72 -10.89 -1.53
N ARG A 70 9.58 -12.23 -1.53
CA ARG A 70 10.74 -13.13 -1.45
C ARG A 70 11.69 -12.93 -2.62
N ASN A 71 11.17 -12.71 -3.83
CA ASN A 71 11.98 -12.50 -5.02
C ASN A 71 12.73 -11.16 -4.99
N VAL A 72 12.12 -10.07 -4.53
CA VAL A 72 12.81 -8.76 -4.48
C VAL A 72 13.94 -8.76 -3.45
N LEU A 73 13.73 -9.44 -2.32
CA LEU A 73 14.77 -9.63 -1.30
C LEU A 73 15.88 -10.54 -1.82
N LYS A 74 15.53 -11.69 -2.43
CA LYS A 74 16.51 -12.65 -2.95
C LYS A 74 17.35 -12.10 -4.10
N SER A 75 16.75 -11.30 -4.98
CA SER A 75 17.45 -10.68 -6.11
C SER A 75 18.34 -9.51 -5.70
N GLY A 76 18.23 -9.02 -4.46
CA GLY A 76 18.94 -7.83 -4.00
C GLY A 76 18.44 -6.53 -4.64
N ARG A 77 17.30 -6.58 -5.36
CA ARG A 77 16.69 -5.39 -5.96
C ARG A 77 16.29 -4.38 -4.89
N VAL A 78 15.93 -4.88 -3.71
CA VAL A 78 15.72 -4.08 -2.50
C VAL A 78 16.57 -4.69 -1.39
N ALA A 79 17.33 -3.86 -0.68
CA ALA A 79 18.20 -4.33 0.40
C ALA A 79 17.39 -4.81 1.63
N ARG A 80 16.26 -4.16 1.90
CA ARG A 80 15.33 -4.53 2.96
C ARG A 80 13.93 -3.98 2.70
N VAL A 81 12.93 -4.69 3.19
CA VAL A 81 11.56 -4.21 3.31
C VAL A 81 11.29 -4.04 4.80
N ASP A 82 11.00 -2.81 5.24
CA ASP A 82 10.85 -2.48 6.67
C ASP A 82 9.63 -3.16 7.28
N SER A 83 8.55 -3.23 6.51
CA SER A 83 7.30 -3.87 6.89
C SER A 83 6.84 -4.80 5.76
N PRO A 84 7.22 -6.10 5.84
CA PRO A 84 6.67 -7.14 4.97
C PRO A 84 5.14 -7.12 4.81
N PRO A 85 4.32 -6.96 5.87
CA PRO A 85 2.87 -6.94 5.69
C PRO A 85 2.38 -5.74 4.88
N ASP A 86 2.97 -4.55 5.07
CA ASP A 86 2.57 -3.36 4.30
C ASP A 86 2.99 -3.45 2.83
N PHE A 87 4.13 -4.10 2.56
CA PHE A 87 4.54 -4.44 1.20
C PHE A 87 3.50 -5.35 0.53
N VAL A 88 3.09 -6.41 1.21
CA VAL A 88 2.15 -7.39 0.64
C VAL A 88 0.78 -6.74 0.42
N ALA A 89 0.26 -6.00 1.40
CA ALA A 89 -1.02 -5.32 1.29
C ALA A 89 -1.04 -4.30 0.13
N SER A 90 -0.03 -3.44 0.04
CA SER A 90 0.06 -2.46 -1.06
C SER A 90 0.27 -3.10 -2.43
N CYS A 91 1.00 -4.21 -2.52
CA CYS A 91 1.14 -5.01 -3.73
C CYS A 91 -0.22 -5.59 -4.16
N GLU A 92 -1.00 -6.13 -3.22
CA GLU A 92 -2.34 -6.66 -3.54
C GLU A 92 -3.31 -5.56 -3.98
N ASP A 93 -3.29 -4.41 -3.29
CA ASP A 93 -4.11 -3.26 -3.60
C ASP A 93 -3.85 -2.78 -5.04
N GLU A 94 -2.58 -2.61 -5.42
CA GLU A 94 -2.20 -2.22 -6.77
C GLU A 94 -2.51 -3.34 -7.79
N GLY A 95 -2.30 -4.60 -7.42
CA GLY A 95 -2.65 -5.75 -8.27
C GLY A 95 -4.13 -5.77 -8.65
N ARG A 96 -5.03 -5.44 -7.71
CA ARG A 96 -6.47 -5.33 -7.99
C ARG A 96 -6.78 -4.17 -8.93
N VAL A 97 -6.09 -3.03 -8.80
CA VAL A 97 -6.22 -1.89 -9.72
C VAL A 97 -5.77 -2.29 -11.13
N LEU A 98 -4.62 -2.95 -11.25
CA LEU A 98 -4.07 -3.42 -12.52
C LEU A 98 -4.96 -4.46 -13.20
N ILE A 99 -5.60 -5.37 -12.45
CA ILE A 99 -6.57 -6.32 -12.99
C ILE A 99 -7.82 -5.60 -13.50
N ALA A 100 -8.34 -4.62 -12.73
CA ALA A 100 -9.53 -3.88 -13.11
C ALA A 100 -9.31 -2.93 -14.31
N GLY A 101 -8.06 -2.56 -14.58
CA GLY A 101 -7.67 -1.67 -15.68
C GLY A 101 -7.28 -2.37 -16.99
N GLN A 102 -7.23 -3.71 -17.01
CA GLN A 102 -7.02 -4.53 -18.21
C GLN A 102 -8.31 -4.75 -18.98
#